data_AF-A0A7X1AV42-F1
#
_entry.id   AF-A0A7X1AV42-F1
#
_cell.length_a   1.000
_cell.length_b   1.000
_cell.length_c   1.000
_cell.angle_alpha   90.00
_cell.angle_beta   90.00
_cell.angle_gamma   90.00
#
_symmetry.space_group_name_H-M   'P 1'
#
loop_
_entity.id
_entity.type
_entity.pdbx_description
1 polymer ?
#
loop_
_entity_poly.entity_id
_entity_poly.type
_entity_poly.pdbx_seq_one_letter_code
_entity_poly.pdbx_strand_id
1 'polypeptide(L)'
;MSALIKISPPFAQSPMRISLSSSRNGSVGIAGRIFGSLFGLVFASFGFFFLWGGTIQPLLEKSETKNWVEVPATITESTVTGSGDSLKNVIRFEYQYKDYANESDRAHLNPPKLSISEVQRLRDELSVGETTAAYVNPKNPQEAVLFLNAENSVFIGLFSLPFILIGLGVAGFSLFGKSKKAKSQGFSKRPSRGPLGKRNLVLSLFGIPFFAAGAGFCWFGGISPLLKSQEAQDWPEVPCTITESYVESHSSSDGTTYSIEIRFNYEWKGKDYYGENYTFGNTSSSGRPSKKAVVRRYPEGSQSTCFVNPDDPYEAVITTDVGWLPIGLIGFSSIFILVGGGLIVFGFRRKKDPGPNAVLPEEDSFGGPNEVRELKPVTGRIARAAGAVIVAVIWNGISSIPLAIYFSQGNGETMLLIIGLIFAAVGIFLIFTAIRALLALRNPLPIVMVAPGRIQPGTRMILSWKLEGSISRLNNLEVYLEGIEIAQYQRGTNTVTDRNVFFQECLFTSTEKGSFQTGSSEFPFPGNTVPSMKSDHNEILWQLVFIGDVPRWPDLSETYRLPIAPVRR
;
A
#
# COMPACT_ATOMS: atom_id res chain seq x y z
N MET A 1 -76.29 46.98 -1.28
CA MET A 1 -75.11 47.64 -0.68
C MET A 1 -74.35 46.57 0.10
N SER A 2 -73.11 46.32 -0.31
CA SER A 2 -72.36 45.06 -0.15
C SER A 2 -72.05 44.64 1.29
N ALA A 3 -72.25 43.36 1.58
CA ALA A 3 -71.72 42.66 2.75
C ALA A 3 -70.32 42.10 2.41
N LEU A 4 -69.30 42.54 3.15
CA LEU A 4 -67.90 42.19 2.94
C LEU A 4 -67.55 40.87 3.66
N ILE A 5 -67.27 39.85 2.85
CA ILE A 5 -66.70 38.57 3.23
C ILE A 5 -65.20 38.78 3.50
N LYS A 6 -64.73 38.47 4.71
CA LYS A 6 -63.30 38.40 5.06
C LYS A 6 -62.71 37.08 4.56
N ILE A 7 -61.83 37.17 3.55
CA ILE A 7 -61.01 36.07 3.03
C ILE A 7 -59.54 36.45 3.29
N SER A 8 -58.81 35.61 4.03
CA SER A 8 -57.32 35.57 4.02
C SER A 8 -56.87 34.77 2.78
N PRO A 9 -55.78 35.09 2.04
CA PRO A 9 -54.38 34.80 2.44
C PRO A 9 -53.34 35.72 1.69
N PRO A 10 -52.02 35.41 1.47
CA PRO A 10 -51.12 34.39 2.03
C PRO A 10 -49.80 34.95 2.62
N PHE A 11 -49.07 34.03 3.26
CA PHE A 11 -47.67 34.10 3.72
C PHE A 11 -46.75 34.96 2.84
N ALA A 12 -46.15 35.98 3.48
CA ALA A 12 -45.03 36.71 2.93
C ALA A 12 -43.78 35.82 2.89
N GLN A 13 -43.17 35.75 1.70
CA GLN A 13 -41.90 35.09 1.44
C GLN A 13 -40.79 35.72 2.29
N SER A 14 -40.13 34.90 3.11
CA SER A 14 -38.87 35.26 3.77
C SER A 14 -37.72 35.19 2.75
N PRO A 15 -36.74 36.10 2.81
CA PRO A 15 -35.66 36.15 1.84
C PRO A 15 -34.75 34.92 1.95
N MET A 16 -34.46 34.36 0.77
CA MET A 16 -33.50 33.30 0.48
C MET A 16 -32.21 33.44 1.30
N ARG A 17 -32.10 32.72 2.42
CA ARG A 17 -30.82 32.43 3.07
C ARG A 17 -30.23 31.19 2.41
N ILE A 18 -29.07 31.39 1.80
CA ILE A 18 -28.22 30.37 1.20
C ILE A 18 -28.07 29.23 2.21
N SER A 19 -28.61 28.06 1.87
CA SER A 19 -28.35 26.83 2.59
C SER A 19 -26.87 26.49 2.42
N LEU A 20 -26.05 26.87 3.40
CA LEU A 20 -24.72 26.31 3.56
C LEU A 20 -24.91 24.87 4.02
N SER A 21 -25.11 23.98 3.05
CA SER A 21 -24.94 22.55 3.25
C SER A 21 -23.54 22.35 3.83
N SER A 22 -23.45 22.12 5.13
CA SER A 22 -22.24 21.60 5.77
C SER A 22 -21.77 20.43 4.91
N SER A 23 -20.53 20.53 4.44
CA SER A 23 -19.81 19.54 3.65
C SER A 23 -19.92 18.12 4.26
N ARG A 24 -21.02 17.43 3.94
CA ARG A 24 -21.23 16.00 4.16
C ARG A 24 -21.77 15.42 2.86
N ASN A 25 -20.86 15.21 1.91
CA ASN A 25 -20.89 14.08 0.98
C ASN A 25 -19.61 14.13 0.14
N GLY A 26 -18.86 13.02 0.15
CA GLY A 26 -17.55 12.91 -0.48
C GLY A 26 -17.60 13.10 -1.99
N SER A 27 -17.41 14.34 -2.44
CA SER A 27 -16.77 14.60 -3.72
C SER A 27 -15.28 14.70 -3.45
N VAL A 28 -14.51 13.75 -3.99
CA VAL A 28 -13.06 13.90 -4.09
C VAL A 28 -12.83 15.16 -4.93
N GLY A 29 -12.25 16.21 -4.33
CA GLY A 29 -11.94 17.46 -5.03
C GLY A 29 -11.08 17.18 -6.27
N ILE A 30 -11.03 18.12 -7.22
CA ILE A 30 -10.27 17.96 -8.48
C ILE A 30 -8.82 17.51 -8.20
N ALA A 31 -8.17 18.10 -7.20
CA ALA A 31 -6.83 17.71 -6.74
C ALA A 31 -6.76 16.24 -6.27
N GLY A 32 -7.76 15.75 -5.54
CA GLY A 32 -7.81 14.36 -5.09
C GLY A 32 -8.08 13.37 -6.24
N ARG A 33 -8.80 13.79 -7.28
CA ARG A 33 -9.03 12.97 -8.49
C ARG A 33 -7.76 12.84 -9.32
N ILE A 34 -7.05 13.95 -9.52
CA ILE A 34 -5.75 13.97 -10.21
C ILE A 34 -4.74 13.11 -9.44
N PHE A 35 -4.67 13.29 -8.12
CA PHE A 35 -3.78 12.51 -7.26
C PHE A 35 -4.10 11.01 -7.33
N GLY A 36 -5.36 10.63 -7.12
CA GLY A 36 -5.77 9.23 -7.17
C GLY A 36 -5.57 8.59 -8.55
N SER A 37 -5.74 9.35 -9.65
CA SER A 37 -5.46 8.85 -11.00
C SER A 37 -3.97 8.62 -11.25
N LEU A 38 -3.11 9.56 -10.85
CA LEU A 38 -1.66 9.42 -11.00
C LEU A 38 -1.13 8.27 -10.14
N PHE A 39 -1.56 8.21 -8.88
CA PHE A 39 -1.18 7.15 -7.95
C PHE A 39 -1.60 5.77 -8.48
N GLY A 40 -2.84 5.63 -8.95
CA GLY A 40 -3.33 4.37 -9.50
C GLY A 40 -2.58 3.93 -10.76
N LEU A 41 -2.28 4.86 -11.67
CA LEU A 41 -1.55 4.56 -12.90
C LEU A 41 -0.11 4.09 -12.63
N VAL A 42 0.61 4.77 -11.73
CA VAL A 42 1.97 4.36 -11.34
C VAL A 42 1.97 2.94 -10.78
N PHE A 43 1.01 2.61 -9.90
CA PHE A 43 0.87 1.27 -9.35
C PHE A 43 0.55 0.22 -10.41
N ALA A 44 -0.31 0.54 -11.38
CA ALA A 44 -0.65 -0.37 -12.47
C ALA A 44 0.53 -0.61 -13.41
N SER A 45 1.30 0.43 -13.73
CA SER A 45 2.52 0.32 -14.55
C SER A 45 3.58 -0.56 -13.87
N PHE A 46 3.79 -0.39 -12.56
CA PHE A 46 4.69 -1.25 -11.79
C PHE A 46 4.24 -2.72 -11.81
N GLY A 47 2.94 -2.96 -11.59
CA GLY A 47 2.40 -4.32 -11.65
C GLY A 47 2.58 -4.94 -13.05
N PHE A 48 2.37 -4.18 -14.12
CA PHE A 48 2.57 -4.68 -15.48
C PHE A 48 4.05 -5.01 -15.79
N PHE A 49 4.98 -4.15 -15.35
CA PHE A 49 6.42 -4.38 -15.51
C PHE A 49 6.85 -5.72 -14.88
N PHE A 50 6.44 -5.98 -13.63
CA PHE A 50 6.76 -7.24 -12.96
C PHE A 50 6.01 -8.45 -13.54
N LEU A 51 4.77 -8.29 -14.01
CA LEU A 51 4.04 -9.37 -14.68
C LEU A 51 4.72 -9.78 -15.99
N TRP A 52 5.16 -8.79 -16.76
CA TRP A 52 5.78 -9.00 -18.05
C TRP A 52 7.13 -9.70 -17.91
N GLY A 53 8.06 -9.10 -17.14
CA GLY A 53 9.41 -9.64 -16.97
C GLY A 53 9.46 -10.88 -16.08
N GLY A 54 8.67 -10.91 -15.00
CA GLY A 54 8.75 -11.98 -14.00
C GLY A 54 7.85 -13.18 -14.25
N THR A 55 6.97 -13.18 -15.27
CA THR A 55 6.05 -14.30 -15.51
C THR A 55 5.74 -14.55 -16.96
N ILE A 56 5.34 -13.53 -17.72
CA ILE A 56 4.95 -13.74 -19.13
C ILE A 56 6.13 -14.23 -19.95
N GLN A 57 7.29 -13.55 -19.88
CA GLN A 57 8.48 -14.00 -20.60
C GLN A 57 8.91 -15.43 -20.22
N PRO A 58 9.12 -15.77 -18.93
CA PRO A 58 9.53 -17.12 -18.55
C PRO A 58 8.51 -18.22 -18.91
N LEU A 59 7.20 -17.93 -18.87
CA LEU A 59 6.17 -18.89 -19.26
C LEU A 59 6.16 -19.16 -20.77
N LEU A 60 6.41 -18.14 -21.59
CA LEU A 60 6.56 -18.31 -23.03
C LEU A 60 7.72 -19.28 -23.31
N GLU A 61 8.87 -19.10 -22.65
CA GLU A 61 10.03 -19.99 -22.78
C GLU A 61 9.77 -21.42 -22.29
N LYS A 62 9.13 -21.59 -21.13
CA LYS A 62 8.80 -22.92 -20.58
C LYS A 62 7.80 -23.69 -21.46
N SER A 63 6.95 -22.98 -22.19
CA SER A 63 5.99 -23.62 -23.09
C SER A 63 6.67 -24.31 -24.28
N GLU A 64 7.82 -23.80 -24.71
CA GLU A 64 8.59 -24.33 -25.84
C GLU A 64 9.27 -25.66 -25.51
N THR A 65 9.56 -25.91 -24.23
CA THR A 65 10.30 -27.08 -23.75
C THR A 65 9.45 -28.15 -23.05
N LYS A 66 8.16 -27.89 -22.80
CA LYS A 66 7.26 -28.75 -22.00
C LYS A 66 7.16 -30.22 -22.45
N ASN A 67 7.34 -30.48 -23.75
CA ASN A 67 7.19 -31.82 -24.33
C ASN A 67 8.53 -32.46 -24.71
N TRP A 68 9.66 -31.91 -24.24
CA TRP A 68 10.98 -32.44 -24.58
C TRP A 68 11.25 -33.73 -23.83
N VAL A 69 11.95 -34.65 -24.48
CA VAL A 69 12.22 -36.00 -23.97
C VAL A 69 13.64 -36.07 -23.46
N GLU A 70 13.81 -36.61 -22.26
CA GLU A 70 15.12 -36.86 -21.64
C GLU A 70 15.81 -38.06 -22.32
N VAL A 71 17.07 -37.87 -22.74
CA VAL A 71 17.93 -38.86 -23.38
C VAL A 71 19.34 -38.79 -22.78
N PRO A 72 20.07 -39.91 -22.71
CA PRO A 72 21.48 -39.87 -22.34
C PRO A 72 22.29 -39.16 -23.43
N ALA A 73 23.20 -38.28 -23.00
CA ALA A 73 24.10 -37.51 -23.85
C ALA A 73 25.53 -37.56 -23.32
N THR A 74 26.50 -37.76 -24.20
CA THR A 74 27.92 -37.80 -23.85
C THR A 74 28.58 -36.49 -24.24
N ILE A 75 29.30 -35.88 -23.30
CA ILE A 75 29.94 -34.58 -23.52
C ILE A 75 31.22 -34.77 -24.33
N THR A 76 31.29 -34.15 -25.50
CA THR A 76 32.41 -34.25 -26.44
C THR A 76 33.34 -33.05 -26.35
N GLU A 77 32.81 -31.87 -26.02
CA GLU A 77 33.58 -30.64 -25.86
C GLU A 77 33.00 -29.77 -24.75
N SER A 78 33.86 -29.14 -23.95
CA SER A 78 33.47 -28.18 -22.92
C SER A 78 34.47 -27.01 -22.94
N THR A 79 34.26 -26.08 -23.87
CA THR A 79 35.15 -24.93 -24.10
C THR A 79 34.42 -23.61 -23.89
N VAL A 80 35.18 -22.58 -23.49
CA VAL A 80 34.63 -21.24 -23.30
C VAL A 80 35.17 -20.35 -24.39
N THR A 81 34.26 -19.71 -25.13
CA THR A 81 34.59 -18.83 -26.24
C THR A 81 33.97 -17.46 -26.05
N GLY A 82 34.68 -16.41 -26.45
CA GLY A 82 34.23 -15.02 -26.36
C GLY A 82 35.05 -14.16 -25.39
N SER A 83 34.77 -12.86 -25.39
CA SER A 83 35.32 -11.86 -24.46
C SER A 83 34.22 -10.85 -24.12
N GLY A 84 34.33 -10.20 -22.96
CA GLY A 84 33.29 -9.29 -22.44
C GLY A 84 31.95 -9.99 -22.24
N ASP A 85 30.85 -9.29 -22.57
CA ASP A 85 29.45 -9.67 -22.33
C ASP A 85 28.94 -10.87 -23.18
N SER A 86 29.85 -11.52 -23.93
CA SER A 86 29.58 -12.59 -24.90
C SER A 86 30.31 -13.90 -24.60
N LEU A 87 30.68 -14.13 -23.33
CA LEU A 87 31.18 -15.45 -22.91
C LEU A 87 30.11 -16.51 -23.21
N LYS A 88 30.37 -17.33 -24.22
CA LYS A 88 29.55 -18.47 -24.58
C LYS A 88 30.27 -19.73 -24.11
N ASN A 89 29.62 -20.45 -23.22
CA ASN A 89 30.01 -21.83 -22.96
C ASN A 89 29.59 -22.66 -24.17
N VAL A 90 30.56 -23.23 -24.87
CA VAL A 90 30.35 -24.18 -25.96
C VAL A 90 30.48 -25.56 -25.32
N ILE A 91 29.35 -26.08 -24.85
CA ILE A 91 29.26 -27.47 -24.43
C ILE A 91 28.71 -28.24 -25.61
N ARG A 92 29.56 -29.05 -26.25
CA ARG A 92 29.11 -30.00 -27.27
C ARG A 92 28.85 -31.35 -26.64
N PHE A 93 27.73 -31.95 -27.01
CA PHE A 93 27.36 -33.28 -26.58
C PHE A 93 26.73 -34.06 -27.74
N GLU A 94 27.03 -35.35 -27.76
CA GLU A 94 26.42 -36.32 -28.65
C GLU A 94 25.26 -37.00 -27.94
N TYR A 95 24.15 -37.16 -28.65
CA TYR A 95 22.97 -37.86 -28.14
C TYR A 95 22.34 -38.70 -29.24
N GLN A 96 21.64 -39.76 -28.82
CA GLN A 96 20.84 -40.58 -29.71
C GLN A 96 19.37 -40.51 -29.34
N TYR A 97 18.52 -40.22 -30.33
CA TYR A 97 17.09 -40.24 -30.19
C TYR A 97 16.43 -40.91 -31.40
N LYS A 98 15.86 -42.10 -31.19
CA LYS A 98 15.34 -42.99 -32.24
C LYS A 98 16.43 -43.31 -33.27
N ASP A 99 16.19 -43.08 -34.56
CA ASP A 99 17.15 -43.33 -35.64
C ASP A 99 18.10 -42.14 -35.90
N TYR A 100 18.05 -41.10 -35.07
CA TYR A 100 18.88 -39.91 -35.21
C TYR A 100 20.00 -39.91 -34.17
N ALA A 101 21.25 -39.96 -34.65
CA ALA A 101 22.43 -39.58 -33.88
C ALA A 101 22.77 -38.13 -34.29
N ASN A 102 22.81 -37.23 -33.32
CA ASN A 102 23.10 -35.82 -33.55
C ASN A 102 24.09 -35.31 -32.50
N GLU A 103 24.76 -34.23 -32.86
CA GLU A 103 25.56 -33.40 -31.97
C GLU A 103 24.80 -32.10 -31.71
N SER A 104 24.84 -31.59 -30.48
CA SER A 104 24.33 -30.26 -30.16
C SER A 104 25.33 -29.50 -29.30
N ASP A 105 25.36 -28.18 -29.48
CA ASP A 105 26.23 -27.24 -28.77
C ASP A 105 25.45 -26.34 -27.78
N ARG A 106 24.16 -26.64 -27.54
CA ARG A 106 23.26 -25.78 -26.75
C ARG A 106 23.12 -26.30 -25.33
N ALA A 107 23.62 -25.54 -24.34
CA ALA A 107 23.34 -25.85 -22.94
C ALA A 107 21.88 -25.55 -22.55
N HIS A 108 21.30 -24.47 -23.09
CA HIS A 108 19.92 -24.00 -22.86
C HIS A 108 19.28 -23.53 -24.17
N LEU A 109 17.95 -23.49 -24.25
CA LEU A 109 17.21 -23.04 -25.44
C LEU A 109 17.44 -21.55 -25.71
N ASN A 110 17.24 -20.74 -24.67
CA ASN A 110 17.69 -19.36 -24.59
C ASN A 110 18.78 -19.33 -23.52
N PRO A 111 20.06 -19.20 -23.91
CA PRO A 111 21.16 -19.21 -22.94
C PRO A 111 20.99 -18.00 -22.01
N PRO A 112 20.89 -18.22 -20.69
CA PRO A 112 20.98 -17.11 -19.75
C PRO A 112 22.37 -16.47 -19.91
N LYS A 113 22.48 -15.18 -19.57
CA LYS A 113 23.80 -14.57 -19.35
C LYS A 113 24.42 -15.31 -18.15
N LEU A 114 25.40 -16.15 -18.41
CA LEU A 114 26.13 -16.89 -17.39
C LEU A 114 27.36 -16.09 -16.98
N SER A 115 27.61 -16.03 -15.68
CA SER A 115 28.85 -15.48 -15.13
C SER A 115 30.05 -16.35 -15.45
N ILE A 116 31.25 -15.76 -15.49
CA ILE A 116 32.50 -16.51 -15.71
C ILE A 116 32.70 -17.62 -14.67
N SER A 117 32.27 -17.39 -13.42
CA SER A 117 32.27 -18.36 -12.33
C SER A 117 31.30 -19.51 -12.55
N GLU A 118 30.07 -19.24 -13.03
CA GLU A 118 29.10 -20.28 -13.36
C GLU A 118 29.55 -21.11 -14.56
N VAL A 119 30.16 -20.46 -15.56
CA VAL A 119 30.73 -21.14 -16.72
C VAL A 119 31.87 -22.07 -16.29
N GLN A 120 32.76 -21.62 -15.39
CA GLN A 120 33.82 -22.46 -14.83
C GLN A 120 33.24 -23.63 -14.03
N ARG A 121 32.25 -23.37 -13.18
CA ARG A 121 31.56 -24.40 -12.39
C ARG A 121 30.92 -25.46 -13.27
N LEU A 122 30.18 -25.05 -14.30
CA LEU A 122 29.60 -25.98 -15.27
C LEU A 122 30.66 -26.81 -15.98
N ARG A 123 31.81 -26.22 -16.36
CA ARG A 123 32.91 -26.96 -16.97
C ARG A 123 33.50 -28.02 -16.02
N ASP A 124 33.66 -27.67 -14.75
CA ASP A 124 34.21 -28.56 -13.73
C ASP A 124 33.22 -29.67 -13.35
N GLU A 125 31.91 -29.39 -13.37
CA GLU A 125 30.84 -30.36 -13.13
C GLU A 125 30.55 -31.25 -14.35
N LEU A 126 30.79 -30.76 -15.58
CA LEU A 126 30.49 -31.44 -16.84
C LEU A 126 31.78 -31.78 -17.59
N SER A 127 32.41 -32.87 -17.17
CA SER A 127 33.70 -33.30 -17.70
C SER A 127 33.58 -34.01 -19.06
N VAL A 128 34.55 -33.81 -19.95
CA VAL A 128 34.55 -34.44 -21.29
C VAL A 128 34.58 -35.96 -21.15
N GLY A 129 33.66 -36.64 -21.84
CA GLY A 129 33.46 -38.09 -21.77
C GLY A 129 32.42 -38.53 -20.73
N GLU A 130 31.89 -37.63 -19.92
CA GLU A 130 30.81 -37.92 -18.99
C GLU A 130 29.46 -38.02 -19.71
N THR A 131 28.59 -38.93 -19.23
CA THR A 131 27.22 -39.06 -19.74
C THR A 131 26.26 -38.33 -18.80
N THR A 132 25.55 -37.34 -19.33
CA THR A 132 24.53 -36.56 -18.63
C THR A 132 23.17 -36.68 -19.32
N ALA A 133 22.11 -36.21 -18.67
CA ALA A 133 20.79 -36.14 -19.28
C ALA A 133 20.70 -34.90 -20.18
N ALA A 134 20.31 -35.10 -21.44
CA ALA A 134 19.91 -34.04 -22.36
C ALA A 134 18.42 -34.14 -22.69
N TYR A 135 17.84 -33.04 -23.11
CA TYR A 135 16.43 -32.93 -23.49
C TYR A 135 16.33 -32.66 -24.99
N VAL A 136 15.59 -33.48 -25.71
CA VAL A 136 15.44 -33.39 -27.18
C VAL A 136 14.02 -32.96 -27.54
N ASN A 137 13.90 -32.05 -28.49
CA ASN A 137 12.62 -31.64 -29.07
C ASN A 137 12.05 -32.76 -29.97
N PRO A 138 10.92 -33.41 -29.63
CA PRO A 138 10.40 -34.53 -30.43
C PRO A 138 9.85 -34.11 -31.79
N LYS A 139 9.54 -32.82 -31.97
CA LYS A 139 9.08 -32.26 -33.24
C LYS A 139 10.24 -31.90 -34.16
N ASN A 140 11.43 -31.63 -33.60
CA ASN A 140 12.64 -31.31 -34.33
C ASN A 140 13.88 -31.96 -33.65
N PRO A 141 14.21 -33.22 -33.96
CA PRO A 141 15.27 -33.98 -33.28
C PRO A 141 16.70 -33.45 -33.45
N GLN A 142 16.91 -32.37 -34.21
CA GLN A 142 18.19 -31.64 -34.28
C GLN A 142 18.34 -30.63 -33.14
N GLU A 143 17.28 -30.36 -32.39
CA GLU A 143 17.26 -29.40 -31.30
C GLU A 143 17.26 -30.14 -29.96
N ALA A 144 18.39 -30.02 -29.24
CA ALA A 144 18.58 -30.60 -27.93
C ALA A 144 19.26 -29.62 -26.98
N VAL A 145 19.01 -29.74 -25.67
CA VAL A 145 19.62 -28.91 -24.62
C VAL A 145 19.97 -29.74 -23.38
N LEU A 146 21.00 -29.36 -22.63
CA LEU A 146 21.37 -30.05 -21.37
C LEU A 146 20.45 -29.65 -20.20
N PHE A 147 20.06 -28.38 -20.14
CA PHE A 147 19.29 -27.84 -19.03
C PHE A 147 17.98 -27.23 -19.52
N LEU A 148 16.88 -27.63 -18.89
CA LEU A 148 15.59 -26.94 -19.04
C LEU A 148 15.58 -25.73 -18.11
N ASN A 149 15.32 -24.54 -18.65
CA ASN A 149 15.17 -23.32 -17.83
C ASN A 149 14.06 -23.53 -16.79
N ALA A 150 14.45 -23.68 -15.53
CA ALA A 150 13.54 -23.95 -14.42
C ALA A 150 13.41 -22.73 -13.52
N GLU A 151 12.75 -21.67 -13.99
CA GLU A 151 12.32 -20.60 -13.09
C GLU A 151 10.84 -20.74 -12.71
N ASN A 152 10.59 -20.78 -11.39
CA ASN A 152 9.25 -20.75 -10.80
C ASN A 152 8.69 -19.31 -10.79
N SER A 153 8.45 -18.80 -12.00
CA SER A 153 8.00 -17.45 -12.33
C SER A 153 6.52 -17.16 -12.02
N VAL A 154 5.71 -18.20 -11.73
CA VAL A 154 4.25 -18.08 -11.51
C VAL A 154 3.92 -17.23 -10.27
N PHE A 155 4.77 -17.27 -9.25
CA PHE A 155 4.56 -16.51 -8.02
C PHE A 155 4.65 -15.00 -8.22
N ILE A 156 5.56 -14.53 -9.08
CA ILE A 156 5.72 -13.10 -9.39
C ILE A 156 4.48 -12.58 -10.14
N GLY A 157 3.86 -13.40 -10.97
CA GLY A 157 2.68 -13.00 -11.76
C GLY A 157 1.42 -12.92 -10.90
N LEU A 158 1.22 -13.89 -10.01
CA LEU A 158 0.17 -13.85 -8.99
C LEU A 158 0.33 -12.62 -8.08
N PHE A 159 1.57 -12.21 -7.81
CA PHE A 159 1.90 -11.02 -7.04
C PHE A 159 1.56 -9.71 -7.79
N SER A 160 1.82 -9.64 -9.10
CA SER A 160 1.60 -8.46 -9.93
C SER A 160 0.12 -8.13 -10.18
N LEU A 161 -0.74 -9.15 -10.23
CA LEU A 161 -2.17 -8.98 -10.53
C LEU A 161 -2.92 -8.05 -9.56
N PRO A 162 -2.77 -8.17 -8.22
CA PRO A 162 -3.30 -7.20 -7.27
C PRO A 162 -2.90 -5.75 -7.58
N PHE A 163 -1.64 -5.49 -7.92
CA PHE A 163 -1.14 -4.13 -8.18
C PHE A 163 -1.79 -3.52 -9.41
N ILE A 164 -1.95 -4.32 -10.47
CA ILE A 164 -2.64 -3.92 -11.70
C ILE A 164 -4.11 -3.64 -11.40
N LEU A 165 -4.81 -4.58 -10.76
CA LEU A 165 -6.24 -4.45 -10.49
C LEU A 165 -6.55 -3.27 -9.57
N ILE A 166 -5.72 -3.06 -8.54
CA ILE A 166 -5.89 -1.96 -7.58
C ILE A 166 -5.51 -0.63 -8.22
N GLY A 167 -4.37 -0.58 -8.93
CA GLY A 167 -3.93 0.62 -9.62
C GLY A 167 -4.96 1.10 -10.63
N LEU A 168 -5.44 0.22 -11.50
CA LEU A 168 -6.51 0.52 -12.46
C LEU A 168 -7.84 0.83 -11.78
N GLY A 169 -8.16 0.14 -10.68
CA GLY A 169 -9.36 0.40 -9.88
C GLY A 169 -9.37 1.79 -9.26
N VAL A 170 -8.27 2.20 -8.62
CA VAL A 170 -8.09 3.53 -8.02
C VAL A 170 -8.06 4.62 -9.09
N ALA A 171 -7.37 4.37 -10.21
CA ALA A 171 -7.32 5.33 -11.31
C ALA A 171 -8.69 5.50 -11.97
N GLY A 172 -9.37 4.39 -12.29
CA GLY A 172 -10.70 4.39 -12.87
C GLY A 172 -11.75 5.01 -11.97
N PHE A 173 -11.71 4.73 -10.66
CA PHE A 173 -12.61 5.36 -9.68
C PHE A 173 -12.33 6.86 -9.55
N SER A 174 -11.07 7.28 -9.54
CA SER A 174 -10.72 8.70 -9.45
C SER A 174 -11.11 9.49 -10.71
N LEU A 175 -10.92 8.90 -11.90
CA LEU A 175 -11.25 9.52 -13.19
C LEU A 175 -12.74 9.51 -13.49
N PHE A 176 -13.42 8.37 -13.32
CA PHE A 176 -14.79 8.15 -13.80
C PHE A 176 -15.81 7.93 -12.69
N GLY A 177 -15.38 7.92 -11.43
CA GLY A 177 -16.26 7.78 -10.27
C GLY A 177 -17.24 8.95 -10.19
N LYS A 178 -18.44 8.74 -10.71
CA LYS A 178 -19.57 9.64 -10.47
C LYS A 178 -20.01 9.44 -9.02
N SER A 179 -19.94 10.49 -8.21
CA SER A 179 -20.61 10.51 -6.90
C SER A 179 -22.12 10.38 -7.16
N LYS A 180 -22.64 9.15 -7.05
CA LYS A 180 -24.09 8.93 -7.15
C LYS A 180 -24.69 9.47 -5.85
N LYS A 181 -25.45 10.56 -5.94
CA LYS A 181 -26.41 10.93 -4.88
C LYS A 181 -27.28 9.69 -4.63
N ALA A 182 -27.26 9.17 -3.42
CA ALA A 182 -28.14 8.08 -3.01
C ALA A 182 -29.59 8.57 -3.18
N LYS A 183 -30.37 7.83 -3.99
CA LYS A 183 -31.82 7.99 -4.02
C LYS A 183 -32.34 7.22 -2.82
N SER A 184 -32.94 7.92 -1.85
CA SER A 184 -33.54 7.31 -0.66
C SER A 184 -34.66 6.36 -1.09
N GLN A 185 -34.41 5.07 -1.10
CA GLN A 185 -35.47 4.07 -1.12
C GLN A 185 -35.80 3.72 0.33
N GLY A 186 -36.93 4.24 0.82
CA GLY A 186 -37.50 3.83 2.09
C GLY A 186 -37.83 2.34 2.10
N PHE A 187 -37.87 1.79 3.33
CA PHE A 187 -38.25 0.42 3.70
C PHE A 187 -39.13 -0.31 2.66
N SER A 188 -38.52 -1.10 1.78
CA SER A 188 -39.17 -2.27 1.16
C SER A 188 -38.16 -3.12 0.38
N LYS A 189 -37.36 -3.91 1.09
CA LYS A 189 -36.96 -5.26 0.67
C LYS A 189 -36.15 -5.89 1.80
N ARG A 190 -36.63 -7.02 2.31
CA ARG A 190 -35.82 -7.91 3.16
C ARG A 190 -34.52 -8.21 2.39
N PRO A 191 -33.34 -7.79 2.88
CA PRO A 191 -32.10 -8.24 2.29
C PRO A 191 -31.93 -9.72 2.63
N SER A 192 -31.59 -10.53 1.64
CA SER A 192 -31.13 -11.90 1.87
C SER A 192 -29.88 -11.87 2.75
N ARG A 193 -29.81 -12.80 3.71
CA ARG A 193 -28.67 -12.98 4.63
C ARG A 193 -27.39 -13.25 3.81
N GLY A 194 -26.62 -12.21 3.54
CA GLY A 194 -25.24 -12.31 3.08
C GLY A 194 -24.30 -12.33 4.30
N PRO A 195 -23.27 -13.19 4.35
CA PRO A 195 -22.45 -13.34 5.55
C PRO A 195 -21.66 -12.06 5.84
N LEU A 196 -21.86 -11.50 7.04
CA LEU A 196 -21.22 -10.28 7.57
C LEU A 196 -19.68 -10.35 7.67
N GLY A 197 -19.07 -11.52 7.47
CA GLY A 197 -17.61 -11.69 7.49
C GLY A 197 -16.87 -11.08 6.28
N LYS A 198 -17.57 -10.67 5.22
CA LYS A 198 -16.95 -10.29 3.95
C LYS A 198 -16.10 -9.01 3.99
N ARG A 199 -16.43 -7.98 4.80
CA ARG A 199 -15.65 -6.72 4.81
C ARG A 199 -14.27 -6.89 5.45
N ASN A 200 -14.23 -7.57 6.59
CA ASN A 200 -13.02 -7.87 7.33
C ASN A 200 -12.15 -8.87 6.56
N LEU A 201 -12.79 -9.82 5.86
CA LEU A 201 -12.14 -10.70 4.90
C LEU A 201 -11.55 -9.93 3.72
N VAL A 202 -12.30 -8.99 3.10
CA VAL A 202 -11.81 -8.21 1.94
C VAL A 202 -10.64 -7.30 2.30
N LEU A 203 -10.69 -6.61 3.45
CA LEU A 203 -9.55 -5.78 3.90
C LEU A 203 -8.31 -6.62 4.20
N SER A 204 -8.49 -7.80 4.81
CA SER A 204 -7.38 -8.71 5.11
C SER A 204 -6.83 -9.36 3.82
N LEU A 205 -7.71 -9.79 2.91
CA LEU A 205 -7.34 -10.30 1.58
C LEU A 205 -6.64 -9.24 0.72
N PHE A 206 -6.94 -7.97 0.92
CA PHE A 206 -6.25 -6.86 0.26
C PHE A 206 -4.88 -6.59 0.89
N GLY A 207 -4.75 -6.69 2.23
CA GLY A 207 -3.50 -6.46 2.93
C GLY A 207 -2.45 -7.57 2.75
N ILE A 208 -2.89 -8.83 2.57
CA ILE A 208 -2.00 -10.00 2.45
C ILE A 208 -1.02 -9.88 1.26
N PRO A 209 -1.45 -9.59 0.03
CA PRO A 209 -0.53 -9.42 -1.10
C PRO A 209 0.49 -8.31 -0.87
N PHE A 210 0.05 -7.16 -0.32
CA PHE A 210 0.96 -6.04 -0.01
C PHE A 210 2.01 -6.42 1.04
N PHE A 211 1.59 -7.12 2.09
CA PHE A 211 2.52 -7.57 3.13
C PHE A 211 3.51 -8.60 2.59
N ALA A 212 3.02 -9.63 1.88
CA ALA A 212 3.85 -10.69 1.32
C ALA A 212 4.88 -10.14 0.31
N ALA A 213 4.47 -9.18 -0.50
CA ALA A 213 5.32 -8.45 -1.43
C ALA A 213 6.44 -7.68 -0.74
N GLY A 214 6.06 -6.83 0.22
CA GLY A 214 7.01 -6.05 0.98
C GLY A 214 7.98 -6.96 1.72
N ALA A 215 7.50 -8.05 2.31
CA ALA A 215 8.36 -9.04 2.95
C ALA A 215 9.33 -9.72 1.96
N GLY A 216 8.85 -10.10 0.77
CA GLY A 216 9.67 -10.70 -0.28
C GLY A 216 10.76 -9.77 -0.79
N PHE A 217 10.41 -8.54 -1.19
CA PHE A 217 11.39 -7.54 -1.64
C PHE A 217 12.38 -7.17 -0.53
N CYS A 218 11.90 -7.03 0.71
CA CYS A 218 12.76 -6.78 1.87
C CYS A 218 13.76 -7.92 2.06
N TRP A 219 13.31 -9.17 1.95
CA TRP A 219 14.16 -10.34 2.13
C TRP A 219 15.17 -10.50 0.98
N PHE A 220 14.70 -10.66 -0.26
CA PHE A 220 15.56 -11.00 -1.40
C PHE A 220 16.41 -9.84 -1.88
N GLY A 221 15.87 -8.62 -1.90
CA GLY A 221 16.59 -7.44 -2.38
C GLY A 221 17.34 -6.66 -1.31
N GLY A 222 16.94 -6.82 -0.05
CA GLY A 222 17.45 -6.04 1.07
C GLY A 222 18.31 -6.84 2.04
N ILE A 223 17.68 -7.75 2.78
CA ILE A 223 18.28 -8.48 3.88
C ILE A 223 19.29 -9.52 3.37
N SER A 224 18.96 -10.29 2.33
CA SER A 224 19.84 -11.34 1.80
C SER A 224 21.22 -10.81 1.36
N PRO A 225 21.32 -9.73 0.56
CA PRO A 225 22.62 -9.13 0.22
C PRO A 225 23.39 -8.62 1.45
N LEU A 226 22.70 -8.06 2.45
CA LEU A 226 23.31 -7.59 3.69
C LEU A 226 23.86 -8.75 4.54
N LEU A 227 23.13 -9.87 4.60
CA LEU A 227 23.59 -11.08 5.29
C LEU A 227 24.81 -11.67 4.59
N LYS A 228 24.77 -11.82 3.26
CA LYS A 228 25.92 -12.27 2.47
C LYS A 228 27.14 -11.37 2.67
N SER A 229 26.94 -10.05 2.69
CA SER A 229 27.99 -9.08 2.96
C SER A 229 28.57 -9.21 4.37
N GLN A 230 27.74 -9.49 5.38
CA GLN A 230 28.23 -9.79 6.72
C GLN A 230 29.05 -11.08 6.76
N GLU A 231 28.54 -12.17 6.16
CA GLU A 231 29.28 -13.44 6.07
C GLU A 231 30.61 -13.25 5.34
N ALA A 232 30.64 -12.41 4.31
CA ALA A 232 31.81 -12.11 3.53
C ALA A 232 32.88 -11.27 4.24
N GLN A 233 32.55 -10.61 5.36
CA GLN A 233 33.56 -9.90 6.15
C GLN A 233 34.59 -10.85 6.77
N ASP A 234 34.20 -12.12 6.97
CA ASP A 234 35.08 -13.17 7.51
C ASP A 234 35.71 -14.03 6.40
N TRP A 235 35.47 -13.72 5.12
CA TRP A 235 36.05 -14.48 4.01
C TRP A 235 37.56 -14.24 3.90
N PRO A 236 38.34 -15.29 3.58
CA PRO A 236 39.78 -15.14 3.40
C PRO A 236 40.15 -14.18 2.27
N GLU A 237 41.09 -13.30 2.56
CA GLU A 237 41.71 -12.39 1.61
C GLU A 237 42.76 -13.12 0.75
N VAL A 238 42.56 -13.12 -0.56
CA VAL A 238 43.42 -13.80 -1.55
C VAL A 238 43.88 -12.80 -2.61
N PRO A 239 45.16 -12.78 -3.00
CA PRO A 239 45.62 -11.93 -4.09
C PRO A 239 44.96 -12.37 -5.41
N CYS A 240 44.38 -11.41 -6.14
CA CYS A 240 43.79 -11.62 -7.45
C CYS A 240 44.38 -10.66 -8.50
N THR A 241 44.33 -11.05 -9.77
CA THR A 241 44.73 -10.19 -10.88
C THR A 241 43.51 -9.80 -11.70
N ILE A 242 43.32 -8.50 -11.90
CA ILE A 242 42.23 -7.97 -12.72
C ILE A 242 42.53 -8.26 -14.19
N THR A 243 41.64 -8.97 -14.86
CA THR A 243 41.78 -9.38 -16.26
C THR A 243 41.02 -8.47 -17.22
N GLU A 244 39.81 -8.03 -16.85
CA GLU A 244 39.00 -7.07 -17.62
C GLU A 244 38.41 -6.02 -16.67
N SER A 245 38.32 -4.76 -17.08
CA SER A 245 37.72 -3.69 -16.26
C SER A 245 37.16 -2.55 -17.10
N TYR A 246 35.83 -2.49 -17.24
CA TYR A 246 35.16 -1.46 -18.04
C TYR A 246 33.77 -1.10 -17.51
N VAL A 247 33.21 0.00 -18.03
CA VAL A 247 31.83 0.42 -17.76
C VAL A 247 31.00 0.10 -18.99
N GLU A 248 30.04 -0.80 -18.85
CA GLU A 248 29.08 -1.12 -19.90
C GLU A 248 27.90 -0.15 -19.85
N SER A 249 27.28 0.09 -21.01
CA SER A 249 26.11 0.95 -21.15
C SER A 249 24.94 0.20 -21.77
N HIS A 250 23.81 0.20 -21.07
CA HIS A 250 22.56 -0.43 -21.49
C HIS A 250 21.55 0.66 -21.85
N SER A 251 21.31 0.89 -23.14
CA SER A 251 20.37 1.89 -23.63
C SER A 251 19.02 1.27 -23.99
N SER A 252 17.94 1.81 -23.44
CA SER A 252 16.55 1.49 -23.83
C SER A 252 15.79 2.76 -24.26
N SER A 253 14.54 2.60 -24.70
CA SER A 253 13.66 3.74 -25.03
C SER A 253 13.48 4.74 -23.88
N ASP A 254 13.73 4.30 -22.64
CA ASP A 254 13.43 5.04 -21.42
C ASP A 254 14.71 5.58 -20.73
N GLY A 255 15.90 5.29 -21.26
CA GLY A 255 17.18 5.86 -20.80
C GLY A 255 18.40 4.94 -20.94
N THR A 256 19.58 5.47 -20.61
CA THR A 256 20.84 4.70 -20.56
C THR A 256 21.22 4.40 -19.11
N THR A 257 21.37 3.12 -18.78
CA THR A 257 21.93 2.66 -17.51
C THR A 257 23.35 2.14 -17.72
N TYR A 258 24.13 2.05 -16.65
CA TYR A 258 25.52 1.63 -16.70
C TYR A 258 25.79 0.52 -15.68
N SER A 259 26.61 -0.46 -16.02
CA SER A 259 27.10 -1.51 -15.10
C SER A 259 28.63 -1.43 -14.98
N ILE A 260 29.15 -1.96 -13.87
CA ILE A 260 30.59 -2.11 -13.66
C ILE A 260 30.90 -3.56 -14.01
N GLU A 261 31.74 -3.76 -15.01
CA GLU A 261 32.22 -5.07 -15.42
C GLU A 261 33.69 -5.17 -14.99
N ILE A 262 33.97 -6.00 -13.98
CA ILE A 262 35.33 -6.29 -13.54
C ILE A 262 35.48 -7.80 -13.46
N ARG A 263 36.46 -8.35 -14.18
CA ARG A 263 36.84 -9.76 -14.11
C ARG A 263 38.21 -9.91 -13.50
N PHE A 264 38.40 -10.99 -12.77
CA PHE A 264 39.66 -11.29 -12.11
C PHE A 264 39.88 -12.79 -12.00
N ASN A 265 41.14 -13.19 -11.90
CA ASN A 265 41.54 -14.54 -11.56
C ASN A 265 42.17 -14.58 -10.17
N TYR A 266 42.06 -15.73 -9.50
CA TYR A 266 42.64 -15.96 -8.18
C TYR A 266 42.92 -17.44 -8.00
N GLU A 267 43.89 -17.76 -7.14
CA GLU A 267 44.24 -19.13 -6.82
C GLU A 267 43.61 -19.52 -5.47
N TRP A 268 42.88 -20.63 -5.43
CA TRP A 268 42.35 -21.20 -4.20
C TRP A 268 42.80 -22.64 -4.06
N LYS A 269 43.58 -22.92 -3.00
CA LYS A 269 44.11 -24.26 -2.68
C LYS A 269 44.83 -24.92 -3.87
N GLY A 270 45.59 -24.16 -4.66
CA GLY A 270 46.36 -24.68 -5.80
C GLY A 270 45.56 -24.86 -7.10
N LYS A 271 44.32 -24.38 -7.16
CA LYS A 271 43.49 -24.36 -8.37
C LYS A 271 43.13 -22.93 -8.73
N ASP A 272 43.21 -22.59 -10.01
CA ASP A 272 42.82 -21.28 -10.53
C ASP A 272 41.30 -21.17 -10.63
N TYR A 273 40.77 -20.05 -10.16
CA TYR A 273 39.37 -19.66 -10.22
C TYR A 273 39.21 -18.29 -10.86
N TYR A 274 38.02 -18.05 -11.40
CA TYR A 274 37.65 -16.79 -12.03
C TYR A 274 36.45 -16.17 -11.32
N GLY A 275 36.49 -14.86 -11.13
CA GLY A 275 35.42 -14.08 -10.54
C GLY A 275 35.09 -12.85 -11.38
N GLU A 276 33.85 -12.38 -11.27
CA GLU A 276 33.38 -11.17 -11.97
C GLU A 276 32.54 -10.23 -11.09
N ASN A 277 32.39 -10.56 -9.81
CA ASN A 277 31.58 -9.77 -8.91
C ASN A 277 32.45 -8.70 -8.24
N TYR A 278 32.13 -7.43 -8.50
CA TYR A 278 32.72 -6.33 -7.75
C TYR A 278 32.22 -6.34 -6.29
N THR A 279 30.92 -6.55 -6.08
CA THR A 279 30.23 -6.64 -4.78
C THR A 279 29.01 -7.57 -4.87
N PHE A 280 28.39 -7.88 -3.74
CA PHE A 280 27.11 -8.59 -3.64
C PHE A 280 25.98 -7.73 -4.22
N GLY A 281 25.62 -8.00 -5.47
CA GLY A 281 24.54 -7.32 -6.18
C GLY A 281 25.02 -6.25 -7.15
N ASN A 282 25.58 -6.69 -8.28
CA ASN A 282 25.84 -5.81 -9.42
C ASN A 282 24.51 -5.43 -10.09
N THR A 283 24.00 -4.23 -9.80
CA THR A 283 22.83 -3.66 -10.49
C THR A 283 23.24 -2.46 -11.35
N SER A 284 22.73 -2.44 -12.57
CA SER A 284 22.86 -1.33 -13.51
C SER A 284 22.18 -0.09 -12.94
N SER A 285 22.91 1.03 -12.92
CA SER A 285 22.38 2.31 -12.44
C SER A 285 22.78 3.46 -13.36
N SER A 286 22.04 4.56 -13.31
CA SER A 286 22.26 5.72 -14.18
C SER A 286 23.56 6.50 -13.88
N GLY A 287 24.23 6.22 -12.75
CA GLY A 287 25.45 6.89 -12.30
C GLY A 287 26.74 6.48 -13.04
N ARG A 288 26.95 6.98 -14.28
CA ARG A 288 28.21 6.74 -15.03
C ARG A 288 29.50 7.21 -14.33
N PRO A 289 29.54 8.40 -13.69
CA PRO A 289 30.79 8.93 -13.12
C PRO A 289 31.32 8.11 -11.95
N SER A 290 30.45 7.64 -11.06
CA SER A 290 30.82 6.79 -9.92
C SER A 290 31.37 5.44 -10.39
N LYS A 291 30.72 4.81 -11.39
CA LYS A 291 31.19 3.55 -11.99
C LYS A 291 32.54 3.71 -12.68
N LYS A 292 32.76 4.81 -13.41
CA LYS A 292 34.08 5.16 -13.96
C LYS A 292 35.14 5.39 -12.89
N ALA A 293 34.77 5.84 -11.69
CA ALA A 293 35.73 5.97 -10.59
C ALA A 293 36.16 4.61 -10.04
N VAL A 294 35.24 3.63 -9.97
CA VAL A 294 35.55 2.24 -9.58
C VAL A 294 36.46 1.59 -10.61
N VAL A 295 36.10 1.61 -11.90
CA VAL A 295 36.92 1.02 -12.98
C VAL A 295 38.33 1.62 -13.03
N ARG A 296 38.48 2.93 -12.79
CA ARG A 296 39.81 3.58 -12.70
C ARG A 296 40.66 3.11 -11.51
N ARG A 297 40.03 2.59 -10.45
CA ARG A 297 40.74 2.05 -9.27
C ARG A 297 41.27 0.64 -9.53
N TYR A 298 40.61 -0.11 -10.42
CA TYR A 298 40.94 -1.49 -10.76
C TYR A 298 41.27 -1.62 -12.25
N PRO A 299 42.38 -1.05 -12.74
CA PRO A 299 42.74 -1.18 -14.16
C PRO A 299 43.13 -2.62 -14.51
N GLU A 300 42.95 -2.99 -15.77
CA GLU A 300 43.37 -4.29 -16.30
C GLU A 300 44.86 -4.54 -16.05
N GLY A 301 45.20 -5.76 -15.64
CA GLY A 301 46.56 -6.18 -15.27
C GLY A 301 47.01 -5.75 -13.87
N SER A 302 46.19 -5.01 -13.10
CA SER A 302 46.53 -4.68 -11.71
C SER A 302 46.31 -5.86 -10.77
N GLN A 303 47.11 -5.93 -9.71
CA GLN A 303 46.85 -6.83 -8.59
C GLN A 303 45.93 -6.16 -7.57
N SER A 304 45.03 -6.95 -6.99
CA SER A 304 44.08 -6.53 -5.97
C SER A 304 43.87 -7.66 -4.96
N THR A 305 43.13 -7.38 -3.90
CA THR A 305 42.68 -8.39 -2.95
C THR A 305 41.24 -8.76 -3.30
N CYS A 306 40.95 -10.06 -3.36
CA CYS A 306 39.60 -10.58 -3.42
C CYS A 306 39.28 -11.35 -2.14
N PHE A 307 37.99 -11.40 -1.82
CA PHE A 307 37.44 -12.18 -0.73
C PHE A 307 36.79 -13.42 -1.33
N VAL A 308 37.27 -14.61 -0.96
CA VAL A 308 36.81 -15.88 -1.53
C VAL A 308 35.95 -16.62 -0.51
N ASN A 309 34.77 -17.08 -0.93
CA ASN A 309 33.92 -17.89 -0.08
C ASN A 309 34.61 -19.26 0.18
N PRO A 310 34.93 -19.60 1.44
CA PRO A 310 35.62 -20.84 1.76
C PRO A 310 34.77 -22.10 1.53
N ASP A 311 33.44 -21.95 1.56
CA ASP A 311 32.47 -23.04 1.36
C ASP A 311 32.12 -23.25 -0.12
N ASP A 312 32.14 -22.17 -0.92
CA ASP A 312 31.95 -22.22 -2.38
C ASP A 312 33.01 -21.37 -3.11
N PRO A 313 34.15 -21.96 -3.53
CA PRO A 313 35.27 -21.21 -4.10
C PRO A 313 34.97 -20.64 -5.50
N TYR A 314 33.78 -20.85 -6.07
CA TYR A 314 33.35 -20.13 -7.28
C TYR A 314 32.76 -18.76 -6.96
N GLU A 315 32.43 -18.47 -5.70
CA GLU A 315 31.90 -17.18 -5.24
C GLU A 315 33.03 -16.33 -4.62
N ALA A 316 33.44 -15.28 -5.33
CA ALA A 316 34.41 -14.32 -4.84
C ALA A 316 34.03 -12.88 -5.21
N VAL A 317 34.40 -11.92 -4.35
CA VAL A 317 34.13 -10.48 -4.54
C VAL A 317 35.36 -9.62 -4.31
N ILE A 318 35.44 -8.47 -4.97
CA ILE A 318 36.52 -7.49 -4.76
C ILE A 318 36.28 -6.66 -3.49
N THR A 319 35.02 -6.33 -3.18
CA THR A 319 34.66 -5.66 -1.94
C THR A 319 33.44 -6.30 -1.30
N THR A 320 33.47 -6.38 0.03
CA THR A 320 32.35 -6.80 0.87
C THR A 320 31.33 -5.68 1.07
N ASP A 321 31.64 -4.44 0.65
CA ASP A 321 30.76 -3.28 0.80
C ASP A 321 29.49 -3.45 -0.04
N VAL A 322 28.36 -3.50 0.64
CA VAL A 322 27.05 -3.41 0.02
C VAL A 322 26.72 -1.95 -0.26
N GLY A 323 26.44 -1.65 -1.52
CA GLY A 323 26.00 -0.32 -1.93
C GLY A 323 24.72 0.11 -1.22
N TRP A 324 24.21 1.30 -1.55
CA TRP A 324 22.99 1.82 -0.91
C TRP A 324 21.70 1.05 -1.28
N LEU A 325 21.71 0.32 -2.39
CA LEU A 325 20.52 -0.26 -3.00
C LEU A 325 19.77 -1.22 -2.06
N PRO A 326 20.41 -2.18 -1.37
CA PRO A 326 19.72 -3.06 -0.43
C PRO A 326 19.05 -2.28 0.72
N ILE A 327 19.71 -1.25 1.25
CA ILE A 327 19.17 -0.39 2.31
C ILE A 327 17.96 0.40 1.79
N GLY A 328 18.06 0.95 0.57
CA GLY A 328 16.95 1.63 -0.10
C GLY A 328 15.75 0.71 -0.32
N LEU A 329 15.99 -0.54 -0.72
CA LEU A 329 14.96 -1.56 -0.90
C LEU A 329 14.28 -1.96 0.41
N ILE A 330 15.01 -2.06 1.52
CA ILE A 330 14.42 -2.29 2.86
C ILE A 330 13.50 -1.13 3.23
N GLY A 331 13.98 0.11 3.08
CA GLY A 331 13.19 1.32 3.33
C GLY A 331 11.90 1.32 2.51
N PHE A 332 12.01 1.15 1.20
CA PHE A 332 10.86 1.07 0.29
C PHE A 332 9.88 -0.05 0.67
N SER A 333 10.40 -1.25 0.94
CA SER A 333 9.60 -2.44 1.26
C SER A 333 8.87 -2.32 2.60
N SER A 334 9.43 -1.60 3.57
CA SER A 334 8.81 -1.38 4.89
C SER A 334 7.44 -0.70 4.79
N ILE A 335 7.22 0.15 3.79
CA ILE A 335 5.93 0.83 3.56
C ILE A 335 4.84 -0.20 3.24
N PHE A 336 5.15 -1.14 2.35
CA PHE A 336 4.22 -2.21 1.95
C PHE A 336 3.91 -3.14 3.11
N ILE A 337 4.92 -3.47 3.92
CA ILE A 337 4.77 -4.27 5.14
C ILE A 337 3.86 -3.56 6.15
N LEU A 338 4.09 -2.27 6.42
CA LEU A 338 3.30 -1.51 7.39
C LEU A 338 1.87 -1.27 6.93
N VAL A 339 1.67 -0.91 5.66
CA VAL A 339 0.33 -0.71 5.08
C VAL A 339 -0.43 -2.05 5.02
N GLY A 340 0.20 -3.10 4.49
CA GLY A 340 -0.39 -4.43 4.40
C GLY A 340 -0.72 -5.01 5.78
N GLY A 341 0.24 -4.96 6.71
CA GLY A 341 0.07 -5.40 8.10
C GLY A 341 -1.01 -4.60 8.84
N GLY A 342 -1.05 -3.28 8.63
CA GLY A 342 -2.11 -2.42 9.16
C GLY A 342 -3.50 -2.86 8.69
N LEU A 343 -3.68 -3.03 7.38
CA LEU A 343 -4.96 -3.48 6.80
C LEU A 343 -5.38 -4.86 7.32
N ILE A 344 -4.43 -5.78 7.48
CA ILE A 344 -4.65 -7.10 8.05
C ILE A 344 -5.11 -6.99 9.51
N VAL A 345 -4.40 -6.23 10.36
CA VAL A 345 -4.76 -6.03 11.76
C VAL A 345 -6.13 -5.37 11.90
N PHE A 346 -6.41 -4.33 11.11
CA PHE A 346 -7.73 -3.68 11.10
C PHE A 346 -8.84 -4.59 10.57
N GLY A 347 -8.53 -5.47 9.60
CA GLY A 347 -9.44 -6.48 9.10
C GLY A 347 -9.75 -7.55 10.15
N PHE A 348 -8.77 -8.00 10.92
CA PHE A 348 -8.96 -9.01 11.96
C PHE A 348 -9.55 -8.49 13.28
N ARG A 349 -9.54 -7.17 13.52
CA ARG A 349 -10.26 -6.55 14.66
C ARG A 349 -11.78 -6.75 14.49
N ARG A 350 -12.30 -7.88 14.99
CA ARG A 350 -13.73 -8.14 15.13
C ARG A 350 -14.32 -7.11 16.08
N LYS A 351 -15.29 -6.32 15.61
CA LYS A 351 -16.30 -5.78 16.53
C LYS A 351 -17.13 -6.98 16.99
N LYS A 352 -17.35 -7.10 18.30
CA LYS A 352 -18.27 -8.10 18.87
C LYS A 352 -19.65 -7.84 18.27
N ASP A 353 -20.14 -8.75 17.43
CA ASP A 353 -21.45 -8.63 16.83
C ASP A 353 -22.52 -8.79 17.93
N PRO A 354 -23.45 -7.83 18.10
CA PRO A 354 -24.66 -8.07 18.86
C PRO A 354 -25.46 -9.19 18.17
N GLY A 355 -26.08 -10.09 18.92
CA GLY A 355 -26.87 -11.19 18.34
C GLY A 355 -28.14 -10.72 17.60
N PRO A 356 -28.90 -11.64 16.98
CA PRO A 356 -29.99 -11.35 16.02
C PRO A 356 -31.24 -10.68 16.62
N ASN A 357 -31.26 -10.41 17.92
CA ASN A 357 -32.29 -9.58 18.52
C ASN A 357 -31.82 -8.13 18.41
N ALA A 358 -32.71 -7.20 18.05
CA ALA A 358 -32.42 -5.78 18.16
C ALA A 358 -31.98 -5.50 19.60
N VAL A 359 -30.67 -5.42 19.83
CA VAL A 359 -30.12 -5.15 21.14
C VAL A 359 -30.40 -3.67 21.34
N LEU A 360 -31.48 -3.40 22.07
CA LEU A 360 -31.67 -2.08 22.65
C LEU A 360 -30.34 -1.70 23.32
N PRO A 361 -29.84 -0.46 23.11
CA PRO A 361 -28.67 0.04 23.82
C PRO A 361 -28.69 -0.42 25.30
N GLU A 362 -27.55 -0.85 25.85
CA GLU A 362 -27.45 -1.30 27.26
C GLU A 362 -28.25 -0.38 28.18
N GLU A 363 -28.97 -0.91 29.18
CA GLU A 363 -29.92 -0.13 29.97
C GLU A 363 -29.26 1.10 30.65
N ASP A 364 -27.98 0.96 31.03
CA ASP A 364 -27.11 2.03 31.54
C ASP A 364 -26.89 3.18 30.54
N SER A 365 -26.95 2.90 29.25
CA SER A 365 -26.80 3.90 28.19
C SER A 365 -28.02 4.79 28.04
N PHE A 366 -29.16 4.51 28.70
CA PHE A 366 -30.35 5.36 28.68
C PHE A 366 -30.47 6.28 29.90
N GLY A 367 -29.67 6.12 30.95
CA GLY A 367 -29.74 6.95 32.17
C GLY A 367 -31.03 6.79 32.99
N GLY A 368 -31.10 7.47 34.15
CA GLY A 368 -32.29 7.49 35.00
C GLY A 368 -33.38 8.48 34.54
N PRO A 369 -34.67 8.24 34.89
CA PRO A 369 -35.79 9.10 34.50
C PRO A 369 -35.78 10.49 35.14
N ASN A 370 -35.06 10.69 36.26
CA ASN A 370 -34.95 11.98 36.96
C ASN A 370 -33.49 12.45 37.12
N GLU A 371 -32.58 11.87 36.35
CA GLU A 371 -31.15 12.14 36.46
C GLU A 371 -30.72 13.18 35.41
N VAL A 372 -29.74 14.02 35.74
CA VAL A 372 -29.04 14.84 34.74
C VAL A 372 -27.84 14.04 34.25
N ARG A 373 -27.76 13.81 32.94
CA ARG A 373 -26.70 12.98 32.36
C ARG A 373 -25.74 13.81 31.53
N GLU A 374 -24.44 13.67 31.80
CA GLU A 374 -23.37 14.19 30.96
C GLU A 374 -23.10 13.25 29.77
N LEU A 375 -23.06 13.80 28.55
CA LEU A 375 -22.77 13.04 27.33
C LEU A 375 -21.28 13.11 26.98
N LYS A 376 -20.70 11.96 26.66
CA LYS A 376 -19.31 11.88 26.16
C LYS A 376 -19.26 11.99 24.63
N PRO A 377 -18.24 12.66 24.06
CA PRO A 377 -18.08 12.77 22.62
C PRO A 377 -17.81 11.39 22.00
N VAL A 378 -18.30 11.16 20.78
CA VAL A 378 -18.19 9.86 20.08
C VAL A 378 -16.75 9.50 19.72
N THR A 379 -15.90 10.50 19.51
CA THR A 379 -14.49 10.30 19.15
C THR A 379 -13.59 11.15 20.02
N GLY A 380 -12.59 10.54 20.65
CA GLY A 380 -11.58 11.27 21.43
C GLY A 380 -10.65 12.09 20.52
N ARG A 381 -10.59 13.41 20.72
CA ARG A 381 -9.71 14.31 19.95
C ARG A 381 -8.23 13.92 20.09
N ILE A 382 -7.82 13.52 21.30
CA ILE A 382 -6.45 13.10 21.61
C ILE A 382 -6.06 11.88 20.78
N ALA A 383 -6.90 10.84 20.76
CA ALA A 383 -6.62 9.63 19.97
C ALA A 383 -6.52 9.93 18.47
N ARG A 384 -7.36 10.84 17.95
CA ARG A 384 -7.31 11.28 16.55
C ARG A 384 -6.01 12.01 16.23
N ALA A 385 -5.61 12.95 17.10
CA ALA A 385 -4.37 13.70 16.93
C ALA A 385 -3.14 12.79 17.04
N ALA A 386 -3.09 11.92 18.06
CA ALA A 386 -2.01 10.95 18.24
C ALA A 386 -1.89 10.02 17.03
N GLY A 387 -3.02 9.48 16.53
CA GLY A 387 -3.05 8.66 15.33
C GLY A 387 -2.51 9.39 14.09
N ALA A 388 -2.93 10.64 13.87
CA ALA A 388 -2.45 11.44 12.74
C ALA A 388 -0.95 11.74 12.83
N VAL A 389 -0.43 12.06 14.02
CA VAL A 389 1.00 12.32 14.26
C VAL A 389 1.83 11.06 14.03
N ILE A 390 1.43 9.91 14.59
CA ILE A 390 2.15 8.64 14.44
C ILE A 390 2.27 8.27 12.95
N VAL A 391 1.16 8.36 12.21
CA VAL A 391 1.16 8.07 10.77
C VAL A 391 2.07 9.04 10.01
N ALA A 392 2.02 10.34 10.31
CA ALA A 392 2.88 11.33 9.67
C ALA A 392 4.36 11.08 9.95
N VAL A 393 4.75 10.79 11.19
CA VAL A 393 6.15 10.53 11.58
C VAL A 393 6.68 9.28 10.87
N ILE A 394 5.94 8.17 10.93
CA ILE A 394 6.35 6.92 10.30
C ILE A 394 6.51 7.11 8.79
N TRP A 395 5.51 7.70 8.13
CA TRP A 395 5.56 7.92 6.68
C TRP A 395 6.74 8.79 6.26
N ASN A 396 6.97 9.91 6.95
CA ASN A 396 8.06 10.83 6.60
C ASN A 396 9.44 10.25 6.92
N GLY A 397 9.57 9.48 8.00
CA GLY A 397 10.81 8.75 8.30
C GLY A 397 11.21 7.82 7.16
N ILE A 398 10.26 7.02 6.66
CA ILE A 398 10.55 6.09 5.56
C ILE A 398 10.76 6.84 4.23
N SER A 399 9.92 7.84 3.94
CA SER A 399 10.02 8.65 2.72
C SER A 399 11.32 9.45 2.63
N SER A 400 12.00 9.68 3.76
CA SER A 400 13.28 10.39 3.80
C SER A 400 14.46 9.56 3.29
N ILE A 401 14.37 8.21 3.33
CA ILE A 401 15.48 7.32 3.00
C ILE A 401 15.99 7.52 1.56
N PRO A 402 15.14 7.49 0.51
CA PRO A 402 15.61 7.72 -0.87
C PRO A 402 16.24 9.10 -1.07
N LEU A 403 15.70 10.13 -0.41
CA LEU A 403 16.23 11.49 -0.47
C LEU A 403 17.57 11.62 0.25
N ALA A 404 17.70 11.06 1.45
CA ALA A 404 18.94 11.05 2.22
C ALA A 404 20.07 10.35 1.43
N ILE A 405 19.75 9.22 0.79
CA ILE A 405 20.68 8.51 -0.08
C ILE A 405 21.08 9.38 -1.27
N TYR A 406 20.11 9.97 -1.97
CA TYR A 406 20.35 10.86 -3.11
C TYR A 406 21.34 11.98 -2.77
N PHE A 407 21.11 12.67 -1.64
CA PHE A 407 21.98 13.77 -1.19
C PHE A 407 23.34 13.30 -0.67
N SER A 408 23.43 12.09 -0.08
CA SER A 408 24.70 11.55 0.42
C SER A 408 25.71 11.22 -0.68
N GLN A 409 25.24 10.90 -1.90
CA GLN A 409 26.10 10.45 -3.00
C GLN A 409 26.58 11.57 -3.92
N GLY A 410 26.09 12.80 -3.77
CA GLY A 410 26.48 13.97 -4.58
C GLY A 410 26.08 13.90 -6.08
N ASN A 411 25.75 12.72 -6.61
CA ASN A 411 25.27 12.44 -7.97
C ASN A 411 24.21 11.32 -7.94
N GLY A 412 23.18 11.47 -7.12
CA GLY A 412 22.11 10.47 -7.01
C GLY A 412 21.30 10.33 -8.31
N GLU A 413 20.66 9.18 -8.48
CA GLU A 413 19.85 8.89 -9.68
C GLU A 413 18.60 9.77 -9.75
N THR A 414 18.32 10.36 -10.92
CA THR A 414 17.12 11.20 -11.12
C THR A 414 15.83 10.47 -10.79
N MET A 415 15.77 9.16 -11.06
CA MET A 415 14.62 8.32 -10.72
C MET A 415 14.37 8.28 -9.20
N LEU A 416 15.42 8.17 -8.39
CA LEU A 416 15.30 8.18 -6.93
C LEU A 416 14.82 9.53 -6.42
N LEU A 417 15.27 10.62 -7.05
CA LEU A 417 14.80 11.95 -6.73
C LEU A 417 13.30 12.09 -7.01
N ILE A 418 12.83 11.64 -8.18
CA ILE A 418 11.40 11.69 -8.54
C ILE A 418 10.56 10.89 -7.54
N ILE A 419 10.98 9.66 -7.23
CA ILE A 419 10.29 8.80 -6.25
C ILE A 419 10.28 9.48 -4.88
N GLY A 420 11.45 9.97 -4.41
CA GLY A 420 11.58 10.67 -3.14
C GLY A 420 10.66 11.90 -3.05
N LEU A 421 10.55 12.69 -4.13
CA LEU A 421 9.68 13.88 -4.17
C LEU A 421 8.19 13.54 -4.11
N ILE A 422 7.75 12.48 -4.81
CA ILE A 422 6.35 12.03 -4.76
C ILE A 422 5.99 11.59 -3.33
N PHE A 423 6.88 10.84 -2.68
CA PHE A 423 6.67 10.35 -1.32
C PHE A 423 6.73 11.48 -0.28
N ALA A 424 7.62 12.46 -0.47
CA ALA A 424 7.70 13.66 0.33
C ALA A 424 6.43 14.52 0.21
N ALA A 425 5.83 14.63 -0.98
CA ALA A 425 4.56 15.35 -1.16
C ALA A 425 3.42 14.72 -0.34
N VAL A 426 3.33 13.39 -0.31
CA VAL A 426 2.40 12.68 0.57
C VAL A 426 2.74 12.93 2.04
N GLY A 427 4.02 12.93 2.39
CA GLY A 427 4.51 13.23 3.73
C GLY A 427 4.12 14.62 4.23
N ILE A 428 4.24 15.64 3.38
CA ILE A 428 3.82 17.02 3.66
C ILE A 428 2.31 17.09 3.89
N PHE A 429 1.52 16.41 3.06
CA PHE A 429 0.07 16.33 3.26
C PHE A 429 -0.27 15.70 4.62
N LEU A 430 0.39 14.60 5.00
CA LEU A 430 0.17 13.95 6.30
C LEU A 430 0.58 14.87 7.46
N ILE A 431 1.71 15.58 7.35
CA ILE A 431 2.12 16.59 8.35
C ILE A 431 1.05 17.68 8.48
N PHE A 432 0.54 18.20 7.38
CA PHE A 432 -0.53 19.20 7.40
C PHE A 432 -1.78 18.67 8.12
N THR A 433 -2.19 17.42 7.86
CA THR A 433 -3.33 16.81 8.56
C THR A 433 -3.06 16.60 10.06
N ALA A 434 -1.84 16.21 10.44
CA ALA A 434 -1.42 16.05 11.82
C ALA A 434 -1.42 17.39 12.58
N ILE A 435 -0.88 18.45 11.96
CA ILE A 435 -0.93 19.80 12.51
C ILE A 435 -2.38 20.25 12.71
N ARG A 436 -3.27 20.06 11.72
CA ARG A 436 -4.69 20.38 11.89
C ARG A 436 -5.34 19.60 13.03
N ALA A 437 -5.02 18.31 13.19
CA ALA A 437 -5.55 17.49 14.28
C ALA A 437 -5.04 17.95 15.66
N LEU A 438 -3.77 18.37 15.76
CA LEU A 438 -3.19 18.95 16.97
C LEU A 438 -3.82 20.31 17.32
N LEU A 439 -4.03 21.17 16.32
CA LEU A 439 -4.72 22.46 16.52
C LEU A 439 -6.15 22.26 17.03
N ALA A 440 -6.86 21.24 16.53
CA ALA A 440 -8.21 20.90 16.98
C ALA A 440 -8.28 20.47 18.46
N LEU A 441 -7.16 20.08 19.11
CA LEU A 441 -7.14 19.82 20.55
C LEU A 441 -7.40 21.09 21.38
N ARG A 442 -7.09 22.27 20.82
CA ARG A 442 -7.31 23.57 21.46
C ARG A 442 -8.69 24.17 21.15
N ASN A 443 -9.48 23.52 20.29
CA ASN A 443 -10.85 23.95 20.03
C ASN A 443 -11.69 23.87 21.31
N PRO A 444 -12.70 24.74 21.46
CA PRO A 444 -13.59 24.64 22.60
C PRO A 444 -14.23 23.24 22.68
N LEU A 445 -14.38 22.70 23.89
CA LEU A 445 -15.01 21.42 24.12
C LEU A 445 -16.38 21.64 24.79
N PRO A 446 -17.48 21.23 24.15
CA PRO A 446 -18.79 21.26 24.79
C PRO A 446 -18.88 20.17 25.87
N ILE A 447 -19.11 20.57 27.10
CA ILE A 447 -19.65 19.69 28.14
C ILE A 447 -21.16 19.73 27.97
N VAL A 448 -21.76 18.59 27.64
CA VAL A 448 -23.17 18.50 27.25
C VAL A 448 -23.92 17.72 28.31
N MET A 449 -24.97 18.34 28.87
CA MET A 449 -25.83 17.76 29.89
C MET A 449 -27.27 17.69 29.39
N VAL A 450 -27.94 16.57 29.63
CA VAL A 450 -29.34 16.36 29.25
C VAL A 450 -30.19 15.93 30.43
N ALA A 451 -31.41 16.47 30.50
CA ALA A 451 -32.43 16.10 31.48
C ALA A 451 -33.80 15.93 30.78
N PRO A 452 -34.60 14.89 31.10
CA PRO A 452 -34.22 13.75 31.92
C PRO A 452 -33.15 12.88 31.25
N GLY A 453 -32.34 12.19 32.05
CA GLY A 453 -31.28 11.31 31.55
C GLY A 453 -31.83 10.26 30.60
N ARG A 454 -33.02 9.74 30.92
CA ARG A 454 -33.83 8.85 30.07
C ARG A 454 -34.85 9.62 29.23
N ILE A 455 -34.50 9.82 27.97
CA ILE A 455 -35.37 10.47 26.99
C ILE A 455 -36.26 9.41 26.34
N GLN A 456 -37.57 9.66 26.29
CA GLN A 456 -38.56 8.82 25.61
C GLN A 456 -39.41 9.65 24.62
N PRO A 457 -40.03 9.04 23.60
CA PRO A 457 -41.01 9.72 22.76
C PRO A 457 -42.10 10.40 23.62
N GLY A 458 -42.44 11.64 23.30
CA GLY A 458 -43.41 12.44 24.06
C GLY A 458 -42.81 13.19 25.27
N THR A 459 -41.55 12.94 25.62
CA THR A 459 -40.88 13.67 26.71
C THR A 459 -40.26 14.97 26.23
N ARG A 460 -40.04 15.88 27.17
CA ARG A 460 -39.44 17.19 26.94
C ARG A 460 -38.01 17.15 27.45
N MET A 461 -37.06 17.32 26.55
CA MET A 461 -35.65 17.32 26.87
C MET A 461 -35.19 18.74 27.13
N ILE A 462 -34.49 18.93 28.23
CA ILE A 462 -33.69 20.12 28.51
C ILE A 462 -32.25 19.78 28.18
N LEU A 463 -31.74 20.39 27.12
CA LEU A 463 -30.33 20.35 26.73
C LEU A 463 -29.63 21.55 27.34
N SER A 464 -28.57 21.33 28.10
CA SER A 464 -27.68 22.39 28.59
C SER A 464 -26.24 22.09 28.19
N TRP A 465 -25.47 23.13 27.89
CA TRP A 465 -24.06 22.98 27.56
C TRP A 465 -23.22 24.07 28.21
N LYS A 466 -21.96 23.71 28.46
CA LYS A 466 -20.89 24.63 28.83
C LYS A 466 -19.72 24.39 27.89
N LEU A 467 -19.28 25.42 27.18
CA LEU A 467 -18.04 25.33 26.41
C LEU A 467 -16.86 25.57 27.36
N GLU A 468 -15.83 24.73 27.27
CA GLU A 468 -14.54 24.96 27.92
C GLU A 468 -13.44 25.20 26.88
N GLY A 469 -12.44 26.01 27.25
CA GLY A 469 -11.32 26.35 26.36
C GLY A 469 -11.46 27.70 25.64
N SER A 470 -10.92 27.80 24.43
CA SER A 470 -10.76 29.07 23.69
C SER A 470 -12.03 29.51 22.94
N ILE A 471 -13.08 29.85 23.69
CA ILE A 471 -14.40 30.25 23.15
C ILE A 471 -14.32 31.56 22.33
N SER A 472 -13.40 32.46 22.66
CA SER A 472 -13.24 33.77 22.00
C SER A 472 -12.94 33.72 20.50
N ARG A 473 -12.54 32.55 19.99
CA ARG A 473 -12.20 32.32 18.58
C ARG A 473 -13.38 31.85 17.74
N LEU A 474 -14.50 31.50 18.37
CA LEU A 474 -15.69 31.02 17.70
C LEU A 474 -16.45 32.21 17.06
N ASN A 475 -16.82 32.08 15.80
CA ASN A 475 -17.65 33.09 15.12
C ASN A 475 -19.14 32.85 15.31
N ASN A 476 -19.54 31.58 15.30
CA ASN A 476 -20.92 31.14 15.49
C ASN A 476 -20.95 29.81 16.24
N LEU A 477 -22.06 29.55 16.93
CA LEU A 477 -22.37 28.25 17.48
C LEU A 477 -23.72 27.80 16.96
N GLU A 478 -23.75 26.61 16.37
CA GLU A 478 -24.95 25.94 15.91
C GLU A 478 -25.03 24.56 16.58
N VAL A 479 -26.20 24.24 17.10
CA VAL A 479 -26.47 22.97 17.77
C VAL A 479 -27.64 22.31 17.06
N TYR A 480 -27.38 21.13 16.51
CA TYR A 480 -28.37 20.34 15.79
C TYR A 480 -28.70 19.06 16.54
N LEU A 481 -29.97 18.69 16.55
CA LEU A 481 -30.43 17.34 16.84
C LEU A 481 -30.60 16.60 15.52
N GLU A 482 -29.85 15.52 15.32
CA GLU A 482 -29.92 14.69 14.12
C GLU A 482 -30.42 13.28 14.48
N GLY A 483 -31.46 12.83 13.79
CA GLY A 483 -31.89 11.44 13.73
C GLY A 483 -31.37 10.80 12.45
N ILE A 484 -30.59 9.73 12.59
CA ILE A 484 -29.82 9.12 11.51
C ILE A 484 -30.16 7.65 11.42
N GLU A 485 -30.53 7.23 10.23
CA GLU A 485 -30.68 5.84 9.85
C GLU A 485 -29.38 5.40 9.17
N ILE A 486 -28.76 4.36 9.72
CA ILE A 486 -27.62 3.68 9.13
C ILE A 486 -28.12 2.31 8.70
N ALA A 487 -28.17 2.08 7.39
CA ALA A 487 -28.57 0.80 6.82
C ALA A 487 -27.40 0.18 6.06
N GLN A 488 -27.12 -1.09 6.32
CA GLN A 488 -26.15 -1.88 5.59
C GLN A 488 -26.90 -2.82 4.66
N TYR A 489 -26.75 -2.62 3.35
CA TYR A 489 -27.36 -3.49 2.35
C TYR A 489 -26.32 -4.05 1.36
N GLN A 490 -26.62 -5.22 0.82
CA GLN A 490 -25.84 -5.85 -0.24
C GLN A 490 -26.26 -5.23 -1.58
N ARG A 491 -25.32 -4.62 -2.30
CA ARG A 491 -25.49 -4.18 -3.68
C ARG A 491 -24.61 -5.05 -4.57
N GLY A 492 -25.17 -6.13 -5.10
CA GLY A 492 -24.40 -7.17 -5.77
C GLY A 492 -23.50 -7.90 -4.76
N THR A 493 -22.19 -7.92 -4.99
CA THR A 493 -21.18 -8.48 -4.08
C THR A 493 -20.67 -7.48 -3.03
N ASN A 494 -21.05 -6.20 -3.12
CA ASN A 494 -20.55 -5.13 -2.26
C ASN A 494 -21.50 -4.87 -1.09
N THR A 495 -20.97 -4.80 0.13
CA THR A 495 -21.72 -4.27 1.28
C THR A 495 -21.62 -2.76 1.27
N VAL A 496 -22.75 -2.07 1.13
CA VAL A 496 -22.85 -0.61 1.17
C VAL A 496 -23.45 -0.21 2.51
N THR A 497 -22.75 0.64 3.24
CA THR A 497 -23.31 1.33 4.41
C THR A 497 -23.86 2.66 3.92
N ASP A 498 -25.18 2.81 3.97
CA ASP A 498 -25.84 4.07 3.69
C ASP A 498 -26.20 4.77 5.00
N ARG A 499 -26.04 6.09 5.02
CA ARG A 499 -26.27 6.94 6.20
C ARG A 499 -27.22 8.04 5.77
N ASN A 500 -28.47 7.93 6.21
CA ASN A 500 -29.52 8.88 5.89
C ASN A 500 -29.91 9.68 7.12
N VAL A 501 -29.87 11.01 7.03
CA VAL A 501 -30.38 11.89 8.08
C VAL A 501 -31.89 12.04 7.83
N PHE A 502 -32.71 11.32 8.59
CA PHE A 502 -34.17 11.37 8.44
C PHE A 502 -34.80 12.50 9.26
N PHE A 503 -34.08 13.03 10.25
CA PHE A 503 -34.52 14.12 11.10
C PHE A 503 -33.34 15.05 11.38
N GLN A 504 -33.57 16.36 11.24
CA GLN A 504 -32.60 17.38 11.61
C GLN A 504 -33.35 18.61 12.11
N GLU A 505 -33.03 19.04 13.33
CA GLU A 505 -33.61 20.24 13.91
C GLU A 505 -32.53 21.11 14.55
N CYS A 506 -32.60 22.42 14.32
CA CYS A 506 -31.68 23.38 14.91
C CYS A 506 -32.19 23.77 16.30
N LEU A 507 -31.50 23.32 17.34
CA LEU A 507 -31.86 23.61 18.73
C LEU A 507 -31.33 24.96 19.20
N PHE A 508 -30.24 25.43 18.59
CA PHE A 508 -29.61 26.71 18.92
C PHE A 508 -28.78 27.21 17.76
N THR A 509 -28.85 28.51 17.49
CA THR A 509 -27.96 29.21 16.58
C THR A 509 -27.67 30.59 17.15
N SER A 510 -26.40 30.97 17.25
CA SER A 510 -26.00 32.32 17.65
C SER A 510 -24.69 32.71 16.96
N THR A 511 -24.60 33.99 16.60
CA THR A 511 -23.40 34.65 16.09
C THR A 511 -22.86 35.69 17.08
N GLU A 512 -23.50 35.87 18.24
CA GLU A 512 -23.14 36.90 19.20
C GLU A 512 -22.01 36.43 20.13
N LYS A 513 -20.83 37.04 19.95
CA LYS A 513 -19.63 36.72 20.73
C LYS A 513 -19.87 36.98 22.22
N GLY A 514 -19.73 35.94 23.04
CA GLY A 514 -19.99 35.98 24.49
C GLY A 514 -21.20 35.14 24.92
N SER A 515 -22.17 34.90 24.02
CA SER A 515 -23.35 34.08 24.29
C SER A 515 -23.08 32.56 24.22
N PHE A 516 -21.87 32.15 23.85
CA PHE A 516 -21.56 30.74 23.56
C PHE A 516 -21.15 29.94 24.80
N GLN A 517 -20.68 30.60 25.85
CA GLN A 517 -20.02 29.94 26.98
C GLN A 517 -20.94 28.96 27.71
N THR A 518 -22.19 29.34 27.91
CA THR A 518 -23.24 28.50 28.46
C THR A 518 -24.53 28.73 27.69
N GLY A 519 -25.28 27.68 27.43
CA GLY A 519 -26.60 27.80 26.85
C GLY A 519 -27.51 26.64 27.25
N SER A 520 -28.80 26.85 27.03
CA SER A 520 -29.83 25.85 27.28
C SER A 520 -30.86 25.93 26.16
N SER A 521 -31.37 24.78 25.75
CA SER A 521 -32.46 24.66 24.78
C SER A 521 -33.42 23.58 25.24
N GLU A 522 -34.71 23.85 25.11
CA GLU A 522 -35.76 22.91 25.44
C GLU A 522 -36.34 22.35 24.15
N PHE A 523 -36.43 21.02 24.07
CA PHE A 523 -36.93 20.33 22.89
C PHE A 523 -38.02 19.33 23.27
N PRO A 524 -39.28 19.51 22.81
CA PRO A 524 -40.34 18.54 23.01
C PRO A 524 -40.23 17.42 21.96
N PHE A 525 -39.85 16.21 22.37
CA PHE A 525 -39.85 15.06 21.47
C PHE A 525 -41.30 14.66 21.13
N PRO A 526 -41.68 14.59 19.84
CA PRO A 526 -43.00 14.10 19.45
C PRO A 526 -43.29 12.68 19.96
N GLY A 527 -44.57 12.36 20.24
CA GLY A 527 -44.97 11.01 20.68
C GLY A 527 -44.71 9.91 19.64
N ASN A 528 -44.58 10.27 18.37
CA ASN A 528 -44.22 9.38 17.26
C ASN A 528 -42.71 9.33 16.99
N THR A 529 -41.87 9.87 17.88
CA THR A 529 -40.41 9.80 17.74
C THR A 529 -39.96 8.35 17.68
N VAL A 530 -39.13 8.03 16.69
CA VAL A 530 -38.57 6.69 16.53
C VAL A 530 -37.47 6.47 17.59
N PRO A 531 -37.57 5.46 18.47
CA PRO A 531 -36.55 5.18 19.48
C PRO A 531 -35.20 4.79 18.86
N SER A 532 -34.13 4.95 19.64
CA SER A 532 -32.81 4.43 19.25
C SER A 532 -32.84 2.91 19.20
N MET A 533 -32.30 2.36 18.11
CA MET A 533 -32.29 0.93 17.84
C MET A 533 -30.96 0.56 17.21
N LYS A 534 -30.45 -0.62 17.56
CA LYS A 534 -29.29 -1.21 16.89
C LYS A 534 -29.58 -2.67 16.57
N SER A 535 -29.34 -3.05 15.32
CA SER A 535 -29.39 -4.42 14.82
C SER A 535 -28.17 -4.71 13.94
N ASP A 536 -28.05 -5.93 13.43
CA ASP A 536 -26.92 -6.37 12.58
C ASP A 536 -26.75 -5.51 11.33
N HIS A 537 -27.87 -5.05 10.76
CA HIS A 537 -27.91 -4.38 9.46
C HIS A 537 -28.43 -2.95 9.54
N ASN A 538 -29.25 -2.62 10.54
CA ASN A 538 -29.87 -1.31 10.67
C ASN A 538 -29.63 -0.72 12.06
N GLU A 539 -29.28 0.56 12.09
CA GLU A 539 -29.09 1.33 13.31
C GLU A 539 -29.84 2.66 13.17
N ILE A 540 -30.69 2.96 14.14
CA ILE A 540 -31.33 4.27 14.30
C ILE A 540 -30.60 4.96 15.44
N LEU A 541 -29.84 5.99 15.07
CA LEU A 541 -28.97 6.73 15.97
C LEU A 541 -29.44 8.18 16.06
N TRP A 542 -29.56 8.66 17.29
CA TRP A 542 -29.83 10.05 17.59
C TRP A 542 -28.56 10.69 18.12
N GLN A 543 -28.24 11.89 17.64
CA GLN A 543 -27.03 12.59 18.02
C GLN A 543 -27.24 14.10 18.12
N LEU A 544 -26.48 14.73 19.01
CA LEU A 544 -26.32 16.17 19.06
C LEU A 544 -25.04 16.54 18.34
N VAL A 545 -25.11 17.51 17.43
CA VAL A 545 -23.97 17.99 16.66
C VAL A 545 -23.75 19.46 16.99
N PHE A 546 -22.57 19.75 17.54
CA PHE A 546 -22.12 21.12 17.81
C PHE A 546 -21.19 21.53 16.67
N ILE A 547 -21.57 22.59 15.95
CA ILE A 547 -20.84 23.14 14.82
C ILE A 547 -20.47 24.59 15.15
N GLY A 548 -19.25 24.99 14.83
CA GLY A 548 -18.88 26.40 14.88
C GLY A 548 -17.64 26.71 14.05
N ASP A 549 -17.71 27.82 13.33
CA ASP A 549 -16.63 28.34 12.50
C ASP A 549 -15.53 28.94 13.38
N VAL A 550 -14.29 28.56 13.10
CA VAL A 550 -13.10 29.09 13.77
C VAL A 550 -12.13 29.61 12.70
N PRO A 551 -12.08 30.93 12.44
CA PRO A 551 -11.28 31.50 11.37
C PRO A 551 -9.81 31.05 11.38
N ARG A 552 -9.32 30.61 10.21
CA ARG A 552 -7.94 30.14 9.99
C ARG A 552 -7.54 28.91 10.82
N TRP A 553 -8.49 28.28 11.50
CA TRP A 553 -8.29 27.12 12.35
C TRP A 553 -9.25 25.98 11.94
N PRO A 554 -9.08 24.76 12.47
CA PRO A 554 -10.08 23.71 12.27
C PRO A 554 -11.40 24.10 12.95
N ASP A 555 -12.51 23.94 12.24
CA ASP A 555 -13.84 24.21 12.78
C ASP A 555 -14.17 23.31 13.98
N LEU A 556 -15.00 23.82 14.89
CA LEU A 556 -15.62 23.02 15.93
C LEU A 556 -16.62 22.07 15.27
N SER A 557 -16.42 20.77 15.45
CA SER A 557 -17.39 19.75 15.06
C SER A 557 -17.34 18.61 16.07
N GLU A 558 -18.22 18.68 17.05
CA GLU A 558 -18.39 17.61 18.05
C GLU A 558 -19.72 16.93 17.91
N THR A 559 -19.72 15.62 18.16
CA THR A 559 -20.91 14.80 18.07
C THR A 559 -21.05 13.98 19.34
N TYR A 560 -22.23 14.04 19.92
CA TYR A 560 -22.62 13.34 21.15
C TYR A 560 -23.76 12.38 20.83
N ARG A 561 -23.64 11.13 21.27
CA ARG A 561 -24.73 10.17 21.13
C ARG A 561 -25.82 10.48 22.15
N LEU A 562 -27.06 10.51 21.67
CA LEU A 562 -28.23 10.77 22.48
C LEU A 562 -29.23 9.62 22.34
N PRO A 563 -29.04 8.50 23.04
CA PRO A 563 -29.93 7.35 22.90
C PRO A 563 -31.34 7.67 23.42
N ILE A 564 -32.35 7.41 22.59
CA ILE A 564 -33.78 7.59 22.89
C ILE A 564 -34.38 6.23 23.27
N ALA A 565 -34.89 6.12 24.49
CA ALA A 565 -35.48 4.89 25.00
C ALA A 565 -36.87 4.65 24.40
N PRO A 566 -37.25 3.38 24.14
CA PRO A 566 -38.62 3.06 23.75
C PRO A 566 -39.59 3.33 24.91
N VAL A 567 -40.83 3.70 24.57
CA VAL A 567 -41.92 3.77 25.55
C VAL A 567 -42.22 2.34 26.00
N ARG A 568 -42.04 2.03 27.30
CA ARG A 568 -42.49 0.75 27.86
C ARG A 568 -44.02 0.74 27.79
N ARG A 569 -44.58 -0.23 27.08
CA ARG A 569 -46.03 -0.51 27.12
C ARG A 569 -46.43 -1.10 28.45
#